data_AF-A0A2D7RCN4-F1
#
_entry.id   AF-A0A2D7RCN4-F1
#
_cell.length_a   1.000
_cell.length_b   1.000
_cell.length_c   1.000
_cell.angle_alpha   90.00
_cell.angle_beta   90.00
_cell.angle_gamma   90.00
#
_symmetry.space_group_name_H-M   'P 1'
#
loop_
_entity.id
_entity.type
_entity.pdbx_description
1 polymer ?
#
loop_
_entity_poly.entity_id
_entity_poly.type
_entity_poly.pdbx_seq_one_letter_code
_entity_poly.pdbx_strand_id
1 'polypeptide(L)'
;TFSGFSNTCPSNDGGFSSDGDYSVYDGYEHTLEKILELHEANCPVSHIKKFHLVKGDASKTTKDWVKNNPHAIVAMAIFDMDIYHPTKNALEAILPLLTKGSLLVFDELNYNKFPGETIALREVLSTKNIKLHHYPHQPSCAWAVWGE
;
A
#
# COMPACT_ATOMS: atom_id res chain seq x y z
N THR A 1 -0.77 8.80 5.67
CA THR A 1 -0.68 10.19 6.16
C THR A 1 -1.14 10.34 7.61
N PHE A 2 -1.99 9.45 8.14
CA PHE A 2 -2.79 9.62 9.38
C PHE A 2 -3.81 10.77 9.31
N SER A 3 -3.63 11.73 8.41
CA SER A 3 -4.59 12.79 8.08
C SER A 3 -5.59 12.40 6.98
N GLY A 4 -5.76 11.11 6.68
CA GLY A 4 -6.68 10.63 5.64
C GLY A 4 -6.11 10.66 4.22
N PHE A 5 -6.96 10.51 3.22
CA PHE A 5 -6.56 10.58 1.81
C PHE A 5 -5.81 11.87 1.48
N SER A 6 -4.90 11.77 0.51
CA SER A 6 -4.11 12.91 0.04
C SER A 6 -3.82 12.79 -1.44
N ASN A 7 -4.02 13.90 -2.15
CA ASN A 7 -3.96 13.99 -3.61
C ASN A 7 -5.02 13.11 -4.29
N THR A 8 -6.28 13.21 -3.86
CA THR A 8 -7.38 12.60 -4.61
C THR A 8 -7.47 13.19 -6.02
N CYS A 9 -7.83 12.34 -6.97
CA CYS A 9 -7.98 12.65 -8.38
C CYS A 9 -9.40 12.27 -8.82
N PRO A 10 -10.37 13.20 -8.82
CA PRO A 10 -11.78 12.85 -9.10
C PRO A 10 -12.01 12.11 -10.43
N SER A 11 -11.19 12.39 -11.46
CA SER A 11 -11.28 11.68 -12.75
C SER A 11 -10.83 10.23 -12.69
N ASN A 12 -9.92 9.89 -11.77
CA ASN A 12 -9.32 8.56 -11.65
C ASN A 12 -9.80 7.79 -10.41
N ASP A 13 -10.46 8.45 -9.46
CA ASP A 13 -10.90 7.89 -8.18
C ASP A 13 -12.43 7.79 -8.07
N GLY A 14 -13.15 7.94 -9.18
CA GLY A 14 -14.61 7.76 -9.24
C GLY A 14 -15.44 8.90 -8.61
N GLY A 15 -14.79 9.90 -8.00
CA GLY A 15 -15.44 11.11 -7.49
C GLY A 15 -16.13 10.96 -6.13
N PHE A 16 -15.96 9.82 -5.45
CA PHE A 16 -16.51 9.59 -4.10
C PHE A 16 -15.55 9.96 -2.97
N SER A 17 -14.25 10.05 -3.26
CA SER A 17 -13.19 10.34 -2.28
C SER A 17 -12.78 11.81 -2.27
N SER A 18 -12.60 12.36 -1.08
CA SER A 18 -12.04 13.69 -0.83
C SER A 18 -10.77 13.61 0.02
N ASP A 19 -9.89 14.59 -0.14
CA ASP A 19 -8.74 14.74 0.75
C ASP A 19 -9.22 14.88 2.20
N GLY A 20 -8.60 14.12 3.11
CA GLY A 20 -8.99 14.08 4.53
C GLY A 20 -9.98 12.97 4.89
N ASP A 21 -10.61 12.31 3.93
CA ASP A 21 -11.41 11.11 4.20
C ASP A 21 -10.55 10.03 4.85
N TYR A 22 -11.12 9.25 5.78
CA TYR A 22 -10.41 8.27 6.62
C TYR A 22 -9.30 8.87 7.51
N SER A 23 -9.35 10.17 7.81
CA SER A 23 -8.49 10.76 8.83
C SER A 23 -8.76 10.17 10.21
N VAL A 24 -7.69 10.06 11.01
CA VAL A 24 -7.76 9.68 12.42
C VAL A 24 -7.44 10.89 13.30
N TYR A 25 -7.67 10.75 14.61
CA TYR A 25 -7.36 11.84 15.55
C TYR A 25 -5.85 12.13 15.61
N ASP A 26 -5.50 13.38 15.92
CA ASP A 26 -4.11 13.82 16.00
C ASP A 26 -3.31 13.00 17.02
N GLY A 27 -2.17 12.48 16.58
CA GLY A 27 -1.27 11.67 17.42
C GLY A 27 -1.65 10.19 17.48
N TYR A 28 -2.60 9.71 16.66
CA TYR A 28 -2.94 8.28 16.57
C TYR A 28 -1.71 7.39 16.30
N GLU A 29 -0.71 7.88 15.56
CA GLU A 29 0.53 7.16 15.29
C GLU A 29 1.24 6.71 16.59
N HIS A 30 1.13 7.47 17.68
CA HIS A 30 1.71 7.10 18.97
C HIS A 30 0.94 5.99 19.66
N THR A 31 -0.39 5.97 19.50
CA THR A 31 -1.22 4.86 19.97
C THR A 31 -0.91 3.59 19.19
N LEU A 32 -0.80 3.70 17.86
CA LEU A 32 -0.46 2.57 17.00
C LEU A 32 0.95 2.04 17.30
N GLU A 33 1.94 2.92 17.49
CA GLU A 33 3.30 2.54 17.87
C GLU A 33 3.31 1.72 19.16
N LYS A 34 2.61 2.18 20.20
CA LYS A 34 2.50 1.44 21.47
C LYS A 34 1.87 0.06 21.31
N ILE A 35 0.83 -0.06 20.48
CA ILE A 35 0.19 -1.35 20.21
C ILE A 35 1.21 -2.30 19.55
N LEU A 36 1.93 -1.84 18.54
CA LEU A 36 2.93 -2.64 17.84
C LEU A 36 4.12 -3.02 18.76
N GLU A 37 4.58 -2.11 19.62
CA GLU A 37 5.60 -2.39 20.63
C GLU A 37 5.15 -3.47 21.63
N LEU A 38 3.87 -3.47 22.04
CA LEU A 38 3.32 -4.52 22.89
C LEU A 38 3.33 -5.88 22.20
N HIS A 39 3.06 -5.95 20.90
CA HIS A 39 3.20 -7.18 20.13
C HIS A 39 4.66 -7.64 20.07
N GLU A 40 5.59 -6.74 19.75
CA GLU A 40 7.03 -7.07 19.68
C GLU A 40 7.62 -7.51 21.01
N ALA A 41 7.16 -6.94 22.13
CA ALA A 41 7.60 -7.31 23.47
C ALA A 41 7.31 -8.78 23.80
N ASN A 42 6.29 -9.37 23.16
CA ASN A 42 5.89 -10.76 23.31
C ASN A 42 6.51 -11.69 22.23
N CYS A 43 7.31 -11.16 21.31
CA CYS A 43 7.99 -11.94 20.28
C CYS A 43 9.44 -12.29 20.68
N PRO A 44 10.03 -13.36 20.10
CA PRO A 44 11.46 -13.59 20.19
C PRO A 44 12.26 -12.36 19.73
N VAL A 45 13.43 -12.16 20.36
CA VAL A 45 14.32 -11.03 20.04
C VAL A 45 13.61 -9.67 20.20
N SER A 46 12.85 -9.51 21.29
CA SER A 46 12.00 -8.33 21.58
C SER A 46 12.76 -7.00 21.72
N HIS A 47 14.08 -7.04 21.91
CA HIS A 47 14.92 -5.84 21.96
C HIS A 47 15.21 -5.22 20.58
N ILE A 48 14.90 -5.93 19.48
CA ILE A 48 15.03 -5.41 18.11
C ILE A 48 13.68 -4.92 17.63
N LYS A 49 13.62 -3.66 17.18
CA LYS A 49 12.46 -3.07 16.50
C LYS A 49 12.32 -3.67 15.10
N LYS A 50 11.14 -4.19 14.78
CA LYS A 50 10.82 -4.96 13.55
C LYS A 50 9.72 -4.28 12.71
N PHE A 51 9.12 -3.19 13.20
CA PHE A 51 8.20 -2.35 12.43
C PHE A 51 8.73 -0.92 12.27
N HIS A 52 8.24 -0.26 11.22
CA HIS A 52 8.45 1.16 10.98
C HIS A 52 7.12 1.81 10.61
N LEU A 53 6.73 2.88 11.31
CA LEU A 53 5.60 3.72 10.94
C LEU A 53 6.11 4.91 10.14
N VAL A 54 5.62 5.07 8.91
CA VAL A 54 6.02 6.17 8.02
C VAL A 54 4.85 7.12 7.84
N LYS A 55 4.81 8.19 8.63
CA LYS A 55 3.77 9.23 8.55
C LYS A 55 4.00 10.12 7.33
N GLY A 56 3.04 10.16 6.43
CA GLY A 56 3.00 11.09 5.29
C GLY A 56 2.23 10.54 4.10
N ASP A 57 2.29 11.28 3.00
CA ASP A 57 1.74 10.89 1.69
C ASP A 57 2.62 9.81 1.06
N ALA A 58 2.03 8.62 0.85
CA ALA A 58 2.72 7.45 0.30
C ALA A 58 3.34 7.72 -1.08
N SER A 59 2.83 8.70 -1.83
CA SER A 59 3.41 9.12 -3.11
C SER A 59 4.85 9.62 -2.98
N LYS A 60 5.18 10.19 -1.81
CA LYS A 60 6.49 10.76 -1.49
C LYS A 60 7.27 9.85 -0.55
N THR A 61 6.63 9.44 0.54
CA THR A 61 7.33 8.71 1.60
C THR A 61 7.79 7.33 1.17
N THR A 62 7.09 6.66 0.24
CA THR A 62 7.56 5.36 -0.29
C THR A 62 8.85 5.53 -1.07
N LYS A 63 8.99 6.59 -1.88
CA LYS A 63 10.22 6.88 -2.64
C LYS A 63 11.39 7.17 -1.70
N ASP A 64 11.15 7.96 -0.66
CA ASP A 64 12.15 8.25 0.36
C ASP A 64 12.55 6.99 1.14
N TRP A 65 11.57 6.15 1.49
CA TRP A 65 11.82 4.90 2.20
C TRP A 65 12.66 3.94 1.36
N VAL A 66 12.34 3.73 0.09
CA VAL A 66 13.12 2.88 -0.82
C VAL A 66 14.57 3.38 -0.93
N LYS A 67 14.77 4.69 -1.09
CA LYS A 67 16.11 5.31 -1.16
C LYS A 67 16.91 5.10 0.12
N ASN A 68 16.27 5.20 1.28
CA ASN A 68 16.92 5.08 2.59
C ASN A 68 17.15 3.61 3.01
N ASN A 69 16.54 2.64 2.33
CA ASN A 69 16.64 1.22 2.64
C ASN A 69 17.16 0.43 1.43
N PRO A 70 18.42 0.66 0.98
CA PRO A 70 18.98 0.00 -0.19
C PRO A 70 19.17 -1.52 -0.02
N HIS A 71 19.05 -2.04 1.20
CA HIS A 71 19.15 -3.45 1.53
C HIS A 71 17.81 -4.19 1.48
N ALA A 72 16.69 -3.47 1.29
CA ALA A 72 15.36 -4.05 1.40
C ALA A 72 15.00 -4.92 0.19
N ILE A 73 14.27 -6.00 0.47
CA ILE A 73 13.53 -6.79 -0.51
C ILE A 73 12.08 -6.79 -0.05
N VAL A 74 11.15 -6.53 -0.96
CA VAL A 74 9.72 -6.54 -0.64
C VAL A 74 9.19 -7.94 -0.91
N ALA A 75 8.98 -8.72 0.15
CA ALA A 75 8.37 -10.04 0.06
C ALA A 75 6.86 -9.97 -0.22
N MET A 76 6.19 -8.96 0.35
CA MET A 76 4.77 -8.70 0.15
C MET A 76 4.52 -7.20 0.26
N ALA A 77 3.73 -6.64 -0.66
CA ALA A 77 3.19 -5.29 -0.59
C ALA A 77 1.66 -5.36 -0.64
N ILE A 78 1.01 -4.72 0.33
CA ILE A 78 -0.44 -4.58 0.41
C ILE A 78 -0.77 -3.13 0.07
N PHE A 79 -1.51 -2.95 -1.01
CA PHE A 79 -2.04 -1.68 -1.49
C PHE A 79 -3.48 -1.56 -0.99
N ASP A 80 -3.68 -0.63 -0.07
CA ASP A 80 -4.97 -0.33 0.58
C ASP A 80 -5.06 1.19 0.72
N MET A 81 -5.03 1.86 -0.43
CA MET A 81 -5.03 3.32 -0.50
C MET A 81 -6.27 3.85 -1.21
N ASP A 82 -7.00 2.99 -1.93
CA ASP A 82 -8.20 3.26 -2.73
C ASP A 82 -7.98 4.19 -3.94
N ILE A 83 -7.11 5.19 -3.78
CA ILE A 83 -6.92 6.30 -4.70
C ILE A 83 -5.67 6.16 -5.57
N TYR A 84 -5.74 6.75 -6.75
CA TYR A 84 -4.84 6.53 -7.88
C TYR A 84 -3.39 6.96 -7.60
N HIS A 85 -3.17 8.20 -7.19
CA HIS A 85 -1.83 8.77 -7.08
C HIS A 85 -0.92 8.01 -6.10
N PRO A 86 -1.31 7.77 -4.83
CA PRO A 86 -0.43 7.06 -3.91
C PRO A 86 -0.25 5.59 -4.32
N THR A 87 -1.26 4.93 -4.87
CA THR A 87 -1.14 3.56 -5.40
C THR A 87 -0.12 3.47 -6.53
N LYS A 88 -0.25 4.32 -7.55
CA LYS A 88 0.68 4.35 -8.68
C LYS A 88 2.11 4.65 -8.23
N ASN A 89 2.29 5.73 -7.47
CA ASN A 89 3.61 6.18 -7.05
C ASN A 89 4.32 5.16 -6.13
N ALA A 90 3.57 4.51 -5.22
CA ALA A 90 4.11 3.48 -4.35
C ALA A 90 4.49 2.23 -5.16
N LEU A 91 3.63 1.80 -6.09
CA LEU A 91 3.89 0.65 -6.95
C LEU A 91 5.14 0.85 -7.81
N GLU A 92 5.26 2.01 -8.47
CA GLU A 92 6.47 2.39 -9.23
C GLU A 92 7.73 2.39 -8.35
N ALA A 93 7.62 2.91 -7.12
CA ALA A 93 8.76 3.03 -6.21
C ALA A 93 9.28 1.67 -5.72
N ILE A 94 8.38 0.73 -5.42
CA ILE A 94 8.78 -0.58 -4.88
C ILE A 94 9.19 -1.59 -5.95
N LEU A 95 8.85 -1.36 -7.22
CA LEU A 95 9.13 -2.28 -8.33
C LEU A 95 10.59 -2.81 -8.34
N PRO A 96 11.63 -1.98 -8.14
CA PRO A 96 13.02 -2.45 -8.11
C PRO A 96 13.37 -3.36 -6.92
N LEU A 97 12.53 -3.38 -5.88
CA LEU A 97 12.73 -4.19 -4.67
C LEU A 97 12.00 -5.54 -4.73
N LEU A 98 11.22 -5.80 -5.79
CA LEU A 98 10.49 -7.06 -5.96
C LEU A 98 11.43 -8.16 -6.44
N THR A 99 11.25 -9.36 -5.90
CA THR A 99 11.91 -10.60 -6.34
C THR A 99 10.87 -11.57 -6.88
N LYS A 100 11.29 -12.56 -7.68
CA LYS A 100 10.37 -13.63 -8.11
C LYS A 100 9.73 -14.27 -6.87
N GLY A 101 8.40 -14.33 -6.86
CA GLY A 101 7.62 -14.81 -5.70
C GLY A 101 7.13 -13.70 -4.75
N SER A 102 7.53 -12.44 -4.92
CA SER A 102 6.96 -11.32 -4.17
C SER A 102 5.45 -11.22 -4.39
N LEU A 103 4.69 -10.93 -3.35
CA LEU A 103 3.23 -10.77 -3.43
C LEU A 103 2.86 -9.29 -3.59
N LEU A 104 2.02 -9.00 -4.58
CA LEU A 104 1.35 -7.70 -4.72
C LEU A 104 -0.12 -7.93 -4.42
N VAL A 105 -0.63 -7.35 -3.34
CA VAL A 105 -2.02 -7.48 -2.87
C VAL A 105 -2.69 -6.12 -2.99
N PHE A 106 -3.94 -6.09 -3.44
CA PHE A 106 -4.72 -4.87 -3.61
C PHE A 106 -6.10 -5.06 -2.96
N ASP A 107 -6.57 -4.07 -2.20
CA ASP A 107 -7.83 -4.18 -1.46
C ASP A 107 -9.07 -3.92 -2.34
N GLU A 108 -9.01 -2.92 -3.23
CA GLU A 108 -10.17 -2.43 -3.98
C GLU A 108 -10.00 -2.54 -5.52
N LEU A 109 -9.36 -3.62 -6.00
CA LEU A 109 -9.25 -3.88 -7.43
C LEU A 109 -10.62 -4.20 -8.07
N ASN A 110 -10.80 -3.70 -9.29
CA ASN A 110 -12.03 -3.85 -10.08
C ASN A 110 -13.30 -3.32 -9.37
N TYR A 111 -13.14 -2.43 -8.38
CA TYR A 111 -14.26 -1.78 -7.72
C TYR A 111 -14.59 -0.43 -8.38
N ASN A 112 -15.83 -0.27 -8.84
CA ASN A 112 -16.22 0.88 -9.64
C ASN A 112 -16.26 2.20 -8.85
N LYS A 113 -16.38 2.17 -7.52
CA LYS A 113 -16.34 3.38 -6.69
C LYS A 113 -14.91 3.82 -6.35
N PHE A 114 -13.96 2.90 -6.34
CA PHE A 114 -12.52 3.17 -6.14
C PHE A 114 -11.69 2.64 -7.33
N PRO A 115 -11.85 3.22 -8.53
CA PRO A 115 -11.13 2.73 -9.72
C PRO A 115 -9.62 3.03 -9.69
N GLY A 116 -9.15 3.84 -8.73
CA GLY A 116 -7.79 4.37 -8.68
C GLY A 116 -6.72 3.29 -8.69
N GLU A 117 -6.86 2.25 -7.86
CA GLU A 117 -5.91 1.13 -7.81
C GLU A 117 -5.86 0.36 -9.12
N THR A 118 -7.02 0.14 -9.74
CA THR A 118 -7.13 -0.60 -11.01
C THR A 118 -6.46 0.16 -12.16
N ILE A 119 -6.63 1.49 -12.19
CA ILE A 119 -5.99 2.34 -13.20
C ILE A 119 -4.48 2.36 -12.98
N ALA A 120 -4.04 2.54 -11.74
CA ALA A 120 -2.62 2.53 -11.36
C ALA A 120 -1.93 1.22 -11.77
N LEU A 121 -2.50 0.07 -11.41
CA LEU A 121 -1.98 -1.24 -11.79
C LEU A 121 -1.87 -1.39 -13.31
N ARG A 122 -2.91 -0.98 -14.05
CA ARG A 122 -2.95 -1.09 -15.51
C ARG A 122 -1.87 -0.25 -16.17
N GLU A 123 -1.58 0.94 -15.66
CA GLU A 123 -0.56 1.82 -16.21
C GLU A 123 0.85 1.34 -15.88
N VAL A 124 1.10 0.91 -14.64
CA VAL A 124 2.44 0.59 -14.16
C VAL A 124 2.89 -0.80 -14.62
N LEU A 125 2.03 -1.81 -14.53
CA LEU A 125 2.39 -3.20 -14.81
C LEU A 125 1.78 -3.76 -16.09
N SER A 126 0.73 -3.12 -16.61
CA SER A 126 -0.17 -3.68 -17.62
C SER A 126 -0.89 -4.94 -17.13
N THR A 127 -2.21 -4.92 -17.16
CA THR A 127 -3.03 -6.09 -16.76
C THR A 127 -2.82 -7.32 -17.67
N LYS A 128 -2.10 -7.17 -18.78
CA LYS A 128 -1.74 -8.28 -19.68
C LYS A 128 -0.50 -9.06 -19.22
N ASN A 129 0.31 -8.46 -18.35
CA ASN A 129 1.60 -9.03 -17.90
C ASN A 129 1.52 -9.54 -16.46
N ILE A 130 0.34 -9.58 -15.86
CA ILE A 130 0.14 -9.97 -14.48
C ILE A 130 -1.01 -10.95 -14.38
N LYS A 131 -0.80 -12.01 -13.60
CA LYS A 131 -1.82 -12.98 -13.28
C LYS A 131 -2.46 -12.61 -11.95
N LEU A 132 -3.70 -12.14 -12.02
CA LEU A 132 -4.49 -11.83 -10.83
C LEU A 132 -5.17 -13.07 -10.30
N HIS A 133 -5.10 -13.24 -9.00
CA HIS A 133 -5.76 -14.24 -8.23
C HIS A 133 -6.78 -13.58 -7.30
N HIS A 134 -7.92 -14.23 -7.13
CA HIS A 134 -8.98 -13.80 -6.22
C HIS A 134 -9.36 -14.94 -5.30
N TYR A 135 -9.81 -14.59 -4.10
CA TYR A 135 -10.47 -15.55 -3.23
C TYR A 135 -11.94 -15.65 -3.66
N PRO A 136 -12.52 -16.85 -3.83
CA PRO A 136 -13.90 -17.01 -4.34
C PRO A 136 -14.99 -16.28 -3.53
N HIS A 137 -14.68 -15.89 -2.30
CA HIS A 137 -15.61 -15.18 -1.42
C HIS A 137 -15.18 -13.74 -1.09
N GLN A 138 -14.22 -13.17 -1.83
CA GLN A 138 -13.84 -11.77 -1.71
C GLN A 138 -13.79 -11.10 -3.09
N PRO A 139 -14.71 -10.16 -3.40
CA PRO A 139 -14.89 -9.68 -4.77
C PRO A 139 -13.91 -8.57 -5.18
N SER A 140 -13.45 -7.74 -4.24
CA SER A 140 -12.60 -6.57 -4.50
C SER A 140 -11.11 -6.88 -4.35
N CYS A 141 -10.75 -7.64 -3.32
CA CYS A 141 -9.34 -7.95 -3.10
C CYS A 141 -8.81 -8.91 -4.18
N ALA A 142 -7.62 -8.59 -4.69
CA ALA A 142 -6.87 -9.46 -5.58
C ALA A 142 -5.40 -9.48 -5.19
N TRP A 143 -4.70 -10.52 -5.60
CA TRP A 143 -3.24 -10.55 -5.51
C TRP A 143 -2.59 -11.09 -6.77
N ALA A 144 -1.31 -10.77 -6.93
CA ALA A 144 -0.44 -11.33 -7.95
C ALA A 144 0.86 -11.80 -7.32
N VAL A 145 1.46 -12.81 -7.95
CA VAL A 145 2.80 -13.29 -7.64
C VAL A 145 3.75 -12.70 -8.68
N TRP A 146 4.74 -11.93 -8.23
CA TRP A 146 5.69 -11.27 -9.11
C TRP A 146 6.58 -12.29 -9.83
N GLY A 147 6.62 -12.18 -11.16
CA GLY A 147 7.41 -13.05 -12.02
C GLY A 147 6.78 -14.40 -12.37
N GLU A 148 5.49 -14.61 -12.06
CA GLU A 148 4.66 -15.66 -12.66
C GLU A 148 4.17 -15.33 -14.08
#